data_AF-A0A6V8KJN1-F1
#
_entry.id   AF-A0A6V8KJN1-F1
#
_cell.length_a   1.000
_cell.length_b   1.000
_cell.length_c   1.000
_cell.angle_alpha   90.00
_cell.angle_beta   90.00
_cell.angle_gamma   90.00
#
_symmetry.space_group_name_H-M   'P 1'
#
loop_
_entity.id
_entity.type
_entity.pdbx_description
1 polymer ?
#
loop_
_entity_poly.entity_id
_entity_poly.type
_entity_poly.pdbx_seq_one_letter_code
_entity_poly.pdbx_strand_id
1 'polypeptide(L)'
;MSDTLEHRVGEVTLTVAGPDGRPLAERDVTVAQQRHAFAFGNIGFDFVDLVGGADVAALDRLGALWLRLFNTATLPFYWGGYEPRRGSPDAERLARTARWFAERGVTVKGHPLVWHTVQPEWLLGLDLDEVERLQRARIRDVVGGFAGLIDLWDAINEAVIMPVFDNGDNAITPLARARGGSTWCAWRSRRRAPPTRRRRWCSTTSTSAPPTSA
;
A
#
# COMPACT_ATOMS: atom_id res chain seq x y z
N MET A 1 12.53 37.70 -6.26
CA MET A 1 12.07 36.42 -5.69
C MET A 1 12.99 35.36 -6.24
N SER A 2 13.75 34.67 -5.39
CA SER A 2 14.65 33.59 -5.81
C SER A 2 13.81 32.49 -6.45
N ASP A 3 14.16 32.05 -7.65
CA ASP A 3 13.41 31.01 -8.36
C ASP A 3 13.73 29.64 -7.76
N THR A 4 12.98 29.27 -6.72
CA THR A 4 13.26 28.14 -5.80
C THR A 4 13.06 26.74 -6.41
N LEU A 5 12.95 26.63 -7.73
CA LEU A 5 12.66 25.37 -8.42
C LEU A 5 13.86 24.76 -9.16
N GLU A 6 15.07 25.34 -9.07
CA GLU A 6 16.27 24.81 -9.75
C GLU A 6 16.53 23.31 -9.50
N HIS A 7 16.16 22.78 -8.34
CA HIS A 7 16.27 21.34 -8.03
C HIS A 7 15.07 20.48 -8.49
N ARG A 8 14.10 21.08 -9.18
CA ARG A 8 12.82 20.47 -9.59
C ARG A 8 12.54 20.61 -11.09
N VAL A 9 13.26 21.49 -11.78
CA VAL A 9 13.17 21.68 -13.24
C VAL A 9 14.50 21.33 -13.89
N GLY A 10 14.46 20.91 -15.14
CA GLY A 10 15.64 20.63 -15.95
C GLY A 10 15.35 20.95 -17.41
N GLU A 11 16.39 21.30 -18.15
CA GLU A 11 16.28 21.59 -19.57
C GLU A 11 16.51 20.33 -20.40
N VAL A 12 15.65 20.12 -21.41
CA VAL A 12 15.77 19.03 -22.38
C VAL A 12 15.58 19.61 -23.77
N THR A 13 16.55 19.36 -24.65
CA THR A 13 16.45 19.68 -26.07
C THR A 13 15.92 18.47 -26.83
N LEU A 14 14.86 18.67 -27.61
CA LEU A 14 14.27 17.66 -28.49
C LEU A 14 14.48 18.05 -29.95
N THR A 15 14.93 17.10 -30.77
CA THR A 15 15.02 17.26 -32.23
C THR A 15 14.08 16.26 -32.89
N VAL A 16 13.12 16.77 -33.67
CA VAL A 16 12.19 15.93 -34.43
C VAL A 16 12.76 15.73 -35.83
N ALA A 17 13.02 14.49 -36.21
CA ALA A 17 13.57 14.13 -37.51
C ALA A 17 12.55 13.39 -38.38
N GLY A 18 12.61 13.60 -39.70
CA GLY A 18 11.85 12.85 -40.69
C GLY A 18 12.40 11.43 -40.91
N PRO A 19 11.72 10.61 -41.74
CA PRO A 19 12.19 9.26 -42.08
C PRO A 19 13.57 9.21 -42.75
N ASP A 20 14.01 10.32 -43.34
CA ASP A 20 15.32 10.52 -43.95
C ASP A 20 16.41 10.96 -42.95
N GLY A 21 16.06 11.07 -41.67
CA GLY A 21 16.96 11.50 -40.60
C GLY A 21 17.19 13.02 -40.54
N ARG A 22 16.54 13.82 -41.39
CA ARG A 22 16.71 15.28 -41.40
C ARG A 22 15.76 15.96 -40.41
N PRO A 23 16.21 17.02 -39.70
CA PRO A 23 15.32 17.78 -38.83
C PRO A 23 14.13 18.38 -39.57
N LEU A 24 12.95 18.29 -38.98
CA LEU A 24 11.74 18.91 -39.52
C LEU A 24 11.66 20.36 -39.04
N ALA A 25 11.59 21.30 -39.99
CA ALA A 25 11.37 22.72 -39.72
C ALA A 25 9.88 23.09 -39.85
N GLU A 26 9.45 24.12 -39.11
CA GLU A 26 8.12 24.73 -39.21
C GLU A 26 6.99 23.69 -39.06
N ARG A 27 7.02 22.92 -37.97
CA ARG A 27 5.98 21.96 -37.61
C ARG A 27 5.44 22.25 -36.22
N ASP A 28 4.13 22.05 -36.06
CA ASP A 28 3.50 22.03 -34.76
C ASP A 28 3.89 20.75 -34.02
N VAL A 29 4.35 20.90 -32.77
CA VAL A 29 4.73 19.79 -31.89
C VAL A 29 3.91 19.87 -30.61
N THR A 30 3.23 18.78 -30.26
CA THR A 30 2.54 18.63 -28.99
C THR A 30 3.39 17.82 -28.02
N VAL A 31 3.73 18.41 -26.88
CA VAL A 31 4.40 17.71 -25.76
C VAL A 31 3.38 17.50 -24.65
N ALA A 32 3.20 16.25 -24.22
CA ALA A 32 2.29 15.90 -23.14
C ALA A 32 2.93 14.89 -22.19
N GLN A 33 2.81 15.15 -20.88
CA GLN A 33 3.21 14.19 -19.86
C GLN A 33 2.20 13.03 -19.82
N GLN A 34 2.64 11.83 -20.19
CA GLN A 34 1.78 10.65 -20.19
C GLN A 34 1.76 9.91 -18.85
N ARG A 35 2.92 9.89 -18.16
CA ARG A 35 3.12 9.24 -16.86
C ARG A 35 4.19 10.00 -16.07
N HIS A 36 4.31 9.69 -14.79
CA HIS A 36 5.34 10.24 -13.92
C HIS A 36 5.92 9.15 -13.02
N ALA A 37 7.18 9.34 -12.62
CA ALA A 37 7.90 8.41 -11.75
C ALA A 37 7.59 8.61 -10.26
N PHE A 38 7.07 9.79 -9.89
CA PHE A 38 6.65 10.08 -8.53
C PHE A 38 5.41 9.25 -8.17
N ALA A 39 5.36 8.67 -6.98
CA ALA A 39 4.16 7.94 -6.55
C ALA A 39 3.06 8.97 -6.21
N PHE A 40 2.13 9.20 -7.14
CA PHE A 40 0.94 9.99 -6.90
C PHE A 40 -0.23 9.04 -6.76
N GLY A 41 -0.70 8.87 -5.52
CA GLY A 41 -1.63 7.81 -5.18
C GLY A 41 -2.94 8.28 -4.60
N ASN A 42 -3.94 7.40 -4.69
CA ASN A 42 -5.25 7.56 -4.08
C ASN A 42 -5.74 6.18 -3.59
N ILE A 43 -6.79 6.16 -2.76
CA ILE A 43 -7.47 4.92 -2.43
C ILE A 43 -8.15 4.33 -3.66
N GLY A 44 -8.23 2.99 -3.71
CA GLY A 44 -8.96 2.22 -4.71
C GLY A 44 -10.14 1.47 -4.09
N PHE A 45 -10.73 1.99 -3.01
CA PHE A 45 -11.71 1.25 -2.21
C PHE A 45 -13.01 1.02 -2.98
N ASP A 46 -13.51 2.03 -3.69
CA ASP A 46 -14.71 1.92 -4.54
C ASP A 46 -14.55 0.84 -5.64
N PHE A 47 -13.32 0.61 -6.09
CA PHE A 47 -13.01 -0.41 -7.10
C PHE A 47 -13.16 -1.84 -6.59
N VAL A 48 -13.21 -2.05 -5.28
CA VAL A 48 -13.42 -3.39 -4.69
C VAL A 48 -14.75 -3.98 -5.13
N ASP A 49 -15.81 -3.16 -5.13
CA ASP A 49 -17.14 -3.58 -5.53
C ASP A 49 -17.35 -3.43 -7.04
N LEU A 50 -16.84 -2.35 -7.64
CA LEU A 50 -17.01 -2.08 -9.08
C LEU A 50 -16.34 -3.14 -9.97
N VAL A 51 -15.11 -3.57 -9.63
CA VAL A 51 -14.41 -4.63 -10.38
C VAL A 51 -15.12 -5.99 -10.22
N GLY A 52 -15.96 -6.15 -9.20
CA GLY A 52 -16.84 -7.30 -9.03
C GLY A 52 -18.04 -7.32 -9.99
N GLY A 53 -18.22 -6.29 -10.83
CA GLY A 53 -19.32 -6.20 -11.79
C GLY A 53 -20.56 -5.48 -11.26
N ALA A 54 -20.46 -4.78 -10.12
CA ALA A 54 -21.60 -4.07 -9.53
C ALA A 54 -22.16 -2.98 -10.46
N ASP A 55 -21.29 -2.24 -11.15
CA ASP A 55 -21.65 -1.22 -12.14
C ASP A 55 -20.48 -0.99 -13.12
N VAL A 56 -20.60 -1.54 -14.33
CA VAL A 56 -19.55 -1.45 -15.36
C VAL A 56 -19.38 -0.02 -15.88
N ALA A 57 -20.49 0.73 -16.03
CA ALA A 57 -20.44 2.09 -16.53
C ALA A 57 -19.76 3.04 -15.53
N ALA A 58 -20.03 2.83 -14.23
CA ALA A 58 -19.33 3.54 -13.16
C ALA A 58 -17.84 3.15 -13.11
N LEU A 59 -17.50 1.86 -13.26
CA LEU A 59 -16.12 1.39 -13.32
C LEU A 59 -15.34 2.06 -14.45
N ASP A 60 -15.90 2.11 -15.65
CA ASP A 60 -15.25 2.71 -16.81
C ASP A 60 -15.02 4.22 -16.62
N ARG A 61 -16.06 4.94 -16.15
CA ARG A 61 -15.97 6.38 -15.90
C ARG A 61 -14.96 6.70 -14.81
N LEU A 62 -15.07 6.05 -13.64
CA LEU A 62 -14.17 6.28 -12.51
C LEU A 62 -12.75 5.86 -12.86
N GLY A 63 -12.59 4.69 -13.50
CA GLY A 63 -11.31 4.18 -13.94
C GLY A 63 -10.59 5.14 -14.89
N ALA A 64 -11.28 5.68 -15.89
CA ALA A 64 -10.69 6.65 -16.82
C ALA A 64 -10.22 7.93 -16.11
N LEU A 65 -11.03 8.49 -15.20
CA LEU A 65 -10.65 9.69 -14.44
C LEU A 65 -9.49 9.42 -13.47
N TRP A 66 -9.53 8.27 -12.78
CA TRP A 66 -8.53 7.88 -11.80
C TRP A 66 -7.16 7.65 -12.45
N LEU A 67 -7.12 6.87 -13.54
CA LEU A 67 -5.88 6.49 -14.24
C LEU A 67 -5.21 7.67 -14.96
N ARG A 68 -5.95 8.75 -15.23
CA ARG A 68 -5.37 10.00 -15.77
C ARG A 68 -4.47 10.72 -14.78
N LEU A 69 -4.63 10.48 -13.48
CA LEU A 69 -3.93 11.22 -12.43
C LEU A 69 -2.99 10.33 -11.63
N PHE A 70 -3.49 9.19 -11.17
CA PHE A 70 -2.84 8.39 -10.15
C PHE A 70 -2.11 7.18 -10.76
N ASN A 71 -0.96 6.85 -10.19
CA ASN A 71 -0.15 5.68 -10.55
C ASN A 71 0.09 4.73 -9.36
N THR A 72 -0.50 5.03 -8.20
CA THR A 72 -0.40 4.20 -7.00
C THR A 72 -1.77 4.07 -6.33
N ALA A 73 -2.24 2.85 -6.09
CA ALA A 73 -3.53 2.58 -5.44
C ALA A 73 -3.33 2.01 -4.04
N THR A 74 -4.12 2.45 -3.07
CA THR A 74 -4.21 1.80 -1.75
C THR A 74 -5.48 0.96 -1.67
N LEU A 75 -5.36 -0.32 -1.31
CA LEU A 75 -6.50 -1.23 -1.12
C LEU A 75 -6.71 -1.58 0.36
N PRO A 76 -7.97 -1.78 0.78
CA PRO A 76 -8.33 -1.94 2.19
C PRO A 76 -8.15 -3.39 2.63
N PHE A 77 -7.16 -3.63 3.48
CA PHE A 77 -6.88 -4.91 4.14
C PHE A 77 -7.24 -4.89 5.63
N TYR A 78 -8.10 -3.95 6.04
CA TYR A 78 -8.71 -3.92 7.37
C TYR A 78 -9.23 -5.31 7.76
N TRP A 79 -8.79 -5.85 8.90
CA TRP A 79 -9.07 -7.25 9.24
C TRP A 79 -10.58 -7.50 9.35
N GLY A 80 -11.33 -6.57 9.95
CA GLY A 80 -12.79 -6.72 10.08
C GLY A 80 -13.51 -6.84 8.73
N GLY A 81 -13.13 -6.04 7.74
CA GLY A 81 -13.71 -6.10 6.39
C GLY A 81 -13.18 -7.27 5.55
N TYR A 82 -11.92 -7.63 5.74
CA TYR A 82 -11.27 -8.71 4.99
C TYR A 82 -11.69 -10.10 5.47
N GLU A 83 -11.92 -10.29 6.77
CA GLU A 83 -12.32 -11.59 7.35
C GLU A 83 -13.43 -11.37 8.38
N PRO A 84 -14.65 -11.00 7.94
CA PRO A 84 -15.76 -10.72 8.85
C PRO A 84 -16.20 -11.98 9.63
N ARG A 85 -15.97 -13.17 9.05
CA ARG A 85 -16.19 -14.48 9.69
C ARG A 85 -14.87 -15.23 9.77
N ARG A 86 -14.55 -15.78 10.94
CA ARG A 86 -13.31 -16.51 11.19
C ARG A 86 -13.12 -17.63 10.16
N GLY A 87 -11.94 -17.67 9.52
CA GLY A 87 -11.60 -18.65 8.49
C GLY A 87 -12.24 -18.39 7.12
N SER A 88 -12.91 -17.24 6.92
CA SER A 88 -13.57 -16.87 5.66
C SER A 88 -13.07 -15.52 5.13
N PRO A 89 -11.81 -15.44 4.67
CA PRO A 89 -11.24 -14.22 4.13
C PRO A 89 -11.79 -13.90 2.72
N ASP A 90 -12.03 -12.63 2.45
CA ASP A 90 -12.43 -12.07 1.17
C ASP A 90 -11.21 -11.79 0.26
N ALA A 91 -10.27 -12.76 0.23
CA ALA A 91 -9.01 -12.63 -0.49
C ALA A 91 -9.22 -12.46 -2.00
N GLU A 92 -10.20 -13.17 -2.56
CA GLU A 92 -10.42 -13.21 -4.00
C GLU A 92 -10.89 -11.85 -4.55
N ARG A 93 -11.81 -11.18 -3.85
CA ARG A 93 -12.33 -9.87 -4.27
C ARG A 93 -11.21 -8.84 -4.32
N LEU A 94 -10.41 -8.74 -3.25
CA LEU A 94 -9.24 -7.85 -3.26
C LEU A 94 -8.18 -8.24 -4.29
N ALA A 95 -7.96 -9.53 -4.53
CA ALA A 95 -6.99 -9.98 -5.55
C ALA A 95 -7.44 -9.59 -6.96
N ARG A 96 -8.73 -9.67 -7.29
CA ARG A 96 -9.27 -9.19 -8.57
C ARG A 96 -9.05 -7.69 -8.74
N THR A 97 -9.36 -6.88 -7.73
CA THR A 97 -9.15 -5.42 -7.78
C THR A 97 -7.66 -5.06 -7.87
N ALA A 98 -6.80 -5.75 -7.13
CA ALA A 98 -5.35 -5.55 -7.21
C ALA A 98 -4.80 -5.88 -8.61
N ARG A 99 -5.29 -6.97 -9.24
CA ARG A 99 -4.94 -7.30 -10.64
C ARG A 99 -5.40 -6.24 -11.62
N TRP A 100 -6.64 -5.75 -11.47
CA TRP A 100 -7.18 -4.69 -12.33
C TRP A 100 -6.27 -3.46 -12.37
N PHE A 101 -5.79 -3.02 -11.20
CA PHE A 101 -4.82 -1.92 -11.09
C PHE A 101 -3.44 -2.30 -11.67
N ALA A 102 -2.90 -3.46 -11.30
CA ALA A 102 -1.58 -3.90 -11.72
C ALA A 102 -1.45 -4.02 -13.25
N GLU A 103 -2.48 -4.57 -13.92
CA GLU A 103 -2.56 -4.70 -15.38
C GLU A 103 -2.53 -3.34 -16.10
N ARG A 104 -2.91 -2.26 -15.40
CA ARG A 104 -2.91 -0.87 -15.93
C ARG A 104 -1.63 -0.11 -15.56
N GLY A 105 -0.64 -0.81 -15.00
CA GLY A 105 0.64 -0.24 -14.59
C GLY A 105 0.57 0.57 -13.30
N VAL A 106 -0.46 0.35 -12.47
CA VAL A 106 -0.61 1.02 -11.17
C VAL A 106 0.10 0.19 -10.10
N THR A 107 0.91 0.84 -9.25
CA THR A 107 1.51 0.19 -8.09
C THR A 107 0.46 0.04 -6.99
N VAL A 108 0.28 -1.18 -6.48
CA VAL A 108 -0.71 -1.45 -5.42
C VAL A 108 -0.03 -1.48 -4.06
N LYS A 109 -0.63 -0.77 -3.10
CA LYS A 109 -0.30 -0.80 -1.67
C LYS A 109 -1.44 -1.47 -0.89
N GLY A 110 -1.13 -2.44 -0.04
CA GLY A 110 -2.09 -2.99 0.91
C GLY A 110 -2.07 -2.22 2.24
N HIS A 111 -3.25 -1.90 2.78
CA HIS A 111 -3.38 -1.12 4.01
C HIS A 111 -4.47 -1.62 4.95
N PRO A 112 -4.17 -1.96 6.22
CA PRO A 112 -2.89 -2.38 6.77
C PRO A 112 -2.92 -3.86 7.17
N LEU A 113 -1.77 -4.40 7.58
CA LEU A 113 -1.69 -5.77 8.09
C LEU A 113 -2.05 -5.90 9.57
N VAL A 114 -1.75 -4.87 10.37
CA VAL A 114 -2.05 -4.79 11.81
C VAL A 114 -2.65 -3.43 12.12
N TRP A 115 -3.84 -3.41 12.73
CA TRP A 115 -4.48 -2.19 13.22
C TRP A 115 -5.54 -2.52 14.27
N HIS A 116 -5.70 -1.65 15.25
CA HIS A 116 -6.59 -1.84 16.39
C HIS A 116 -8.04 -1.42 16.12
N THR A 117 -8.27 -0.50 15.19
CA THR A 117 -9.60 0.11 14.97
C THR A 117 -10.57 -0.78 14.20
N VAL A 118 -10.13 -1.39 13.10
CA VAL A 118 -11.02 -2.20 12.22
C VAL A 118 -10.58 -3.66 12.24
N GLN A 119 -10.88 -4.31 13.36
CA GLN A 119 -10.68 -5.74 13.58
C GLN A 119 -12.04 -6.48 13.57
N PRO A 120 -12.07 -7.79 13.28
CA PRO A 120 -13.30 -8.54 13.35
C PRO A 120 -13.74 -8.78 14.80
N GLU A 121 -15.05 -8.77 15.03
CA GLU A 121 -15.65 -8.99 16.37
C GLU A 121 -15.29 -10.34 16.98
N TRP A 122 -15.08 -11.37 16.15
CA TRP A 122 -14.72 -12.71 16.61
C TRP A 122 -13.34 -12.81 17.27
N LEU A 123 -12.52 -11.75 17.24
CA LEU A 123 -11.28 -11.65 18.02
C LEU A 123 -11.52 -11.24 19.47
N LEU A 124 -12.65 -10.59 19.78
CA LEU A 124 -12.95 -10.12 21.12
C LEU A 124 -13.13 -11.30 22.09
N GLY A 125 -12.57 -11.16 23.30
CA GLY A 125 -12.64 -12.18 24.34
C GLY A 125 -11.69 -13.38 24.17
N LEU A 126 -10.91 -13.43 23.08
CA LEU A 126 -9.85 -14.43 22.93
C LEU A 126 -8.66 -14.13 23.85
N ASP A 127 -7.92 -15.19 24.20
CA ASP A 127 -6.65 -15.08 24.91
C ASP A 127 -5.60 -14.33 24.06
N LEU A 128 -4.73 -13.56 24.71
CA LEU A 128 -3.73 -12.74 24.03
C LEU A 128 -2.74 -13.56 23.18
N ASP A 129 -2.36 -14.76 23.64
CA ASP A 129 -1.47 -15.64 22.87
C ASP A 129 -2.17 -16.14 21.60
N GLU A 130 -3.48 -16.41 21.68
CA GLU A 130 -4.29 -16.79 20.52
C GLU A 130 -4.47 -15.64 19.53
N VAL A 131 -4.73 -14.42 20.02
CA VAL A 131 -4.81 -13.21 19.18
C VAL A 131 -3.48 -12.97 18.46
N GLU A 132 -2.35 -13.09 19.16
CA GLU A 132 -1.02 -12.97 18.57
C GLU A 132 -0.78 -14.02 17.50
N ARG A 133 -1.09 -15.29 17.79
CA ARG A 133 -0.94 -16.40 16.84
C ARG A 133 -1.76 -16.16 15.58
N LEU A 134 -3.00 -15.71 15.71
CA LEU A 134 -3.90 -15.41 14.59
C LEU A 134 -3.41 -14.20 13.79
N GLN A 135 -2.96 -13.13 14.44
CA GLN A 135 -2.43 -11.95 13.76
C GLN A 135 -1.17 -12.31 12.95
N ARG A 136 -0.28 -13.15 13.50
CA ARG A 136 0.91 -13.65 12.80
C ARG A 136 0.55 -14.55 11.62
N ALA A 137 -0.46 -15.41 11.77
CA ALA A 137 -0.97 -16.24 10.69
C ALA A 137 -1.53 -15.38 9.55
N ARG A 138 -2.44 -14.45 9.87
CA ARG A 138 -2.97 -13.45 8.94
C ARG A 138 -1.88 -12.76 8.14
N ILE A 139 -0.84 -12.25 8.81
CA ILE A 139 0.26 -11.54 8.13
C ILE A 139 0.93 -12.45 7.10
N ARG A 140 1.23 -13.72 7.46
CA ARG A 140 1.83 -14.68 6.53
C ARG A 140 0.91 -14.99 5.36
N ASP A 141 -0.36 -15.22 5.63
CA ASP A 141 -1.34 -15.63 4.61
C ASP A 141 -1.63 -14.49 3.64
N VAL A 142 -1.82 -13.26 4.12
CA VAL A 142 -2.05 -12.08 3.28
C VAL A 142 -0.80 -11.74 2.46
N VAL A 143 0.38 -11.65 3.08
CA VAL A 143 1.61 -11.31 2.35
C VAL A 143 1.99 -12.43 1.37
N GLY A 144 1.78 -13.69 1.74
CA GLY A 144 2.02 -14.85 0.90
C GLY A 144 1.06 -14.93 -0.29
N GLY A 145 -0.24 -14.82 -0.03
CA GLY A 145 -1.29 -14.92 -1.04
C GLY A 145 -1.29 -13.79 -2.07
N PHE A 146 -0.75 -12.62 -1.73
CA PHE A 146 -0.63 -11.48 -2.63
C PHE A 146 0.80 -11.25 -3.15
N ALA A 147 1.72 -12.19 -2.92
CA ALA A 147 3.10 -12.08 -3.38
C ALA A 147 3.18 -11.92 -4.91
N GLY A 148 3.99 -10.96 -5.37
CA GLY A 148 4.12 -10.63 -6.80
C GLY A 148 3.02 -9.70 -7.33
N LEU A 149 1.89 -9.60 -6.63
CA LEU A 149 0.81 -8.66 -6.93
C LEU A 149 0.91 -7.39 -6.07
N ILE A 150 1.15 -7.53 -4.76
CA ILE A 150 1.29 -6.44 -3.81
C ILE A 150 2.61 -6.59 -3.04
N ASP A 151 3.53 -5.66 -3.26
CA ASP A 151 4.86 -5.64 -2.64
C ASP A 151 5.04 -4.54 -1.58
N LEU A 152 4.08 -3.61 -1.50
CA LEU A 152 4.08 -2.45 -0.61
C LEU A 152 2.94 -2.59 0.38
N TRP A 153 3.26 -2.52 1.67
CA TRP A 153 2.31 -2.78 2.76
C TRP A 153 2.50 -1.78 3.88
N ASP A 154 1.39 -1.28 4.42
CA ASP A 154 1.40 -0.69 5.74
C ASP A 154 1.39 -1.84 6.76
N ALA A 155 2.59 -2.15 7.25
CA ALA A 155 2.85 -3.22 8.21
C ALA A 155 1.98 -3.08 9.47
N ILE A 156 2.02 -1.90 10.06
CA ILE A 156 1.32 -1.57 11.31
C ILE A 156 0.78 -0.15 11.14
N ASN A 157 -0.53 0.02 11.26
CA ASN A 157 -1.13 1.34 11.25
C ASN A 157 -1.18 1.91 12.67
N GLU A 158 -0.87 3.20 12.81
CA GLU A 158 -1.02 3.96 14.07
C GLU A 158 -0.31 3.30 15.28
N ALA A 159 0.90 2.78 15.05
CA ALA A 159 1.65 2.02 16.03
C ALA A 159 1.93 2.77 17.36
N VAL A 160 2.03 4.10 17.32
CA VAL A 160 2.35 4.94 18.49
C VAL A 160 1.22 4.93 19.52
N ILE A 161 -0.02 5.03 19.06
CA ILE A 161 -1.19 5.08 19.94
C ILE A 161 -1.70 3.69 20.28
N MET A 162 -1.29 2.65 19.54
CA MET A 162 -1.78 1.28 19.69
C MET A 162 -1.77 0.74 21.13
N PRO A 163 -0.76 0.99 21.99
CA PRO A 163 -0.79 0.49 23.36
C PRO A 163 -1.70 1.30 24.30
N VAL A 164 -2.17 2.48 23.90
CA VAL A 164 -2.98 3.39 24.73
C VAL A 164 -4.27 3.81 24.05
N PHE A 165 -4.63 3.16 22.95
CA PHE A 165 -5.83 3.49 22.19
C PHE A 165 -7.08 3.25 23.04
N ASP A 166 -7.97 4.23 23.05
CA ASP A 166 -9.16 4.26 23.87
C ASP A 166 -10.33 4.81 23.05
N ASN A 167 -10.84 3.97 22.15
CA ASN A 167 -12.03 4.24 21.34
C ASN A 167 -12.71 2.91 21.00
N GLY A 168 -13.31 2.29 22.02
CA GLY A 168 -14.00 1.01 21.92
C GLY A 168 -13.11 -0.22 22.14
N ASP A 169 -13.78 -1.34 22.36
CA ASP A 169 -13.12 -2.62 22.63
C ASP A 169 -12.37 -3.13 21.40
N ASN A 170 -11.13 -3.56 21.61
CA ASN A 170 -10.34 -4.23 20.58
C ASN A 170 -9.35 -5.23 21.21
N ALA A 171 -8.90 -6.21 20.42
CA ALA A 171 -8.02 -7.29 20.86
C ALA A 171 -6.53 -6.93 20.67
N ILE A 172 -6.23 -6.00 19.77
CA ILE A 172 -4.85 -5.61 19.42
C ILE A 172 -4.21 -4.71 20.49
N THR A 173 -4.97 -3.80 21.09
CA THR A 173 -4.47 -2.84 22.10
C THR A 173 -4.03 -3.56 23.38
N PRO A 174 -4.83 -4.46 24.00
CA PRO A 174 -4.39 -5.24 25.14
C PRO A 174 -3.16 -6.10 24.83
N LEU A 175 -3.11 -6.69 23.63
CA LEU A 175 -1.96 -7.46 23.17
C LEU A 175 -0.71 -6.57 23.06
N ALA A 176 -0.84 -5.38 22.46
CA ALA A 176 0.27 -4.43 22.35
C ALA A 176 0.76 -3.99 23.74
N ARG A 177 -0.13 -3.73 24.70
CA ARG A 177 0.24 -3.45 26.10
C ARG A 177 1.03 -4.60 26.71
N ALA A 178 0.52 -5.83 26.61
CA ALA A 178 1.14 -7.03 27.19
C ALA A 178 2.52 -7.37 26.58
N ARG A 179 2.77 -6.95 25.33
CA ARG A 179 4.03 -7.20 24.61
C ARG A 179 4.98 -6.01 24.56
N GLY A 180 4.72 -4.94 25.31
CA GLY A 180 5.60 -3.77 25.38
C GLY A 180 5.60 -2.90 24.13
N GLY A 181 4.49 -2.87 23.39
CA GLY A 181 4.29 -2.05 22.19
C GLY A 181 3.89 -2.85 20.97
N SER A 182 4.30 -2.38 19.79
CA SER A 182 4.02 -3.02 18.49
C SER A 182 5.17 -3.90 17.97
N THR A 183 6.27 -4.00 18.73
CA THR A 183 7.50 -4.71 18.34
C THR A 183 7.30 -6.21 18.16
N TRP A 184 6.30 -6.81 18.82
CA TRP A 184 5.94 -8.22 18.61
C TRP A 184 5.54 -8.50 17.15
N CYS A 185 4.98 -7.52 16.45
CA CYS A 185 4.65 -7.62 15.02
C CYS A 185 5.86 -7.45 14.08
N ALA A 186 7.06 -7.18 14.60
CA ALA A 186 8.24 -7.02 13.76
C ALA A 186 8.53 -8.33 13.00
N TRP A 187 8.62 -8.24 11.67
CA TRP A 187 9.05 -9.35 10.83
C TRP A 187 10.09 -8.90 9.81
N ARG A 188 10.95 -9.82 9.39
CA ARG A 188 11.92 -9.62 8.30
C ARG A 188 11.50 -10.47 7.12
N SER A 189 11.20 -9.86 5.98
CA SER A 189 11.16 -10.57 4.70
C SER A 189 12.46 -10.32 3.94
N ARG A 190 13.22 -11.38 3.64
CA ARG A 190 14.34 -11.32 2.68
C ARG A 190 13.77 -11.57 1.30
N ARG A 191 13.51 -10.53 0.51
CA ARG A 191 13.33 -10.64 -0.95
C ARG A 191 14.11 -9.53 -1.66
N ARG A 192 15.05 -9.92 -2.53
CA ARG A 192 15.72 -9.01 -3.48
C ARG A 192 14.67 -8.48 -4.46
N ALA A 193 14.56 -7.16 -4.61
CA ALA A 193 13.75 -6.52 -5.65
C ALA A 193 14.67 -5.76 -6.62
N PRO A 194 14.31 -5.64 -7.91
CA PRO A 194 15.04 -4.80 -8.86
C PRO A 194 15.03 -3.32 -8.41
N PRO A 195 16.06 -2.54 -8.76
CA PRO A 195 16.34 -1.20 -8.20
C PRO A 195 15.23 -0.15 -8.42
N THR A 196 14.27 -0.41 -9.31
CA THR A 196 13.17 0.51 -9.64
C THR A 196 11.97 0.44 -8.67
N ARG A 197 11.84 -0.63 -7.86
CA ARG A 197 10.80 -0.73 -6.82
C ARG A 197 11.40 -0.45 -5.45
N ARG A 198 11.38 0.80 -5.00
CA ARG A 198 11.73 1.17 -3.61
C ARG A 198 10.69 0.57 -2.66
N ARG A 199 11.08 -0.47 -1.91
CA ARG A 199 10.28 -0.98 -0.79
C ARG A 199 10.34 0.04 0.35
N ARG A 200 9.21 0.64 0.73
CA ARG A 200 9.07 1.22 2.07
C ARG A 200 8.43 0.17 2.95
N TRP A 201 9.24 -0.37 3.83
CA TRP A 201 8.79 -1.11 5.00
C TRP A 201 9.04 -0.22 6.20
N CYS A 202 7.98 0.12 6.93
CA CYS A 202 8.13 0.82 8.19
C CYS A 202 8.40 -0.24 9.27
N SER A 203 9.66 -0.64 9.41
CA SER A 203 10.12 -1.32 10.63
C SER A 203 10.76 -0.26 11.53
N THR A 204 10.02 0.24 12.52
CA THR A 204 10.65 0.95 13.65
C THR A 204 11.38 -0.09 14.49
N THR A 205 12.68 -0.21 14.27
CA THR A 205 13.59 -0.81 15.25
C THR A 205 14.24 0.35 16.00
N SER A 206 13.77 0.63 17.22
CA SER A 206 14.59 1.37 18.17
C SER A 206 15.75 0.44 18.54
N THR A 207 16.93 0.69 17.98
CA THR A 207 18.14 -0.01 18.42
C THR A 207 18.61 0.74 19.65
N SER A 208 18.30 0.23 20.85
CA SER A 208 19.05 0.62 22.05
C SER A 208 20.43 -0.02 21.94
N ALA A 209 21.45 0.80 21.74
CA ALA A 209 22.84 0.36 21.87
C ALA A 209 23.13 0.06 23.36
N PRO A 210 23.87 -1.03 23.69
CA PRO A 210 24.30 -1.24 25.06
C PRO A 210 25.34 -0.19 25.45
N PRO A 211 25.41 0.22 26.73
CA PRO A 211 26.42 1.15 27.18
C PRO A 211 27.79 0.50 27.08
N THR A 212 28.70 1.14 26.35
CA THR A 212 30.14 0.87 26.43
C THR A 212 30.62 1.24 27.82
N SER A 213 31.00 0.24 28.61
CA SER A 213 31.79 0.41 29.82
C SER A 213 33.18 0.94 29.47
N ALA A 214 33.56 2.03 30.13
CA ALA A 214 34.94 2.52 30.21
C ALA A 214 35.77 1.69 31.18
#